data_AF-A0A366ITB6-F1
#
_entry.id   AF-A0A366ITB6-F1
#
_cell.length_a   1.000
_cell.length_b   1.000
_cell.length_c   1.000
_cell.angle_alpha   90.00
_cell.angle_beta   90.00
_cell.angle_gamma   90.00
#
_symmetry.space_group_name_H-M   'P 1'
#
loop_
_entity.id
_entity.type
_entity.pdbx_description
1 polymer ?
#
loop_
_entity_poly.entity_id
_entity_poly.type
_entity_poly.pdbx_seq_one_letter_code
_entity_poly.pdbx_strand_id
1 'polypeptide(L)'
;MPSKPVDDKTPLEEAPKKKPTMLIIAFFLCFIFSVGASSGVTYFLLQPSEEDSQFAEKITEQSSQLSNVEQTLSQQDAKIKAIEEQNDVLKLYLRHSSATALKNILVDQEQNIQAYLKVMKSAMRDLSTLSPRTTDWNDEYQYQLDLALKGSLEREDLLKLLKTGEPNEKN
;
A
#
# COMPACT_ATOMS: atom_id res chain seq x y z
N MET A 1 6.01 0.93 134.08
CA MET A 1 5.78 -0.45 134.58
C MET A 1 4.48 -0.95 133.95
N PRO A 2 4.38 -2.17 133.38
CA PRO A 2 5.43 -3.09 132.87
C PRO A 2 6.16 -2.47 131.64
N SER A 3 6.85 -3.13 130.68
CA SER A 3 7.69 -4.36 130.60
C SER A 3 7.19 -5.79 130.24
N LYS A 4 7.71 -6.31 129.10
CA LYS A 4 8.13 -7.71 128.76
C LYS A 4 7.08 -8.80 128.34
N PRO A 5 7.47 -9.86 127.56
CA PRO A 5 8.46 -9.92 126.45
C PRO A 5 8.20 -10.99 125.32
N VAL A 6 9.13 -11.12 124.33
CA VAL A 6 9.47 -12.35 123.51
C VAL A 6 8.42 -12.77 122.43
N ASP A 7 8.73 -13.24 121.19
CA ASP A 7 9.94 -13.86 120.62
C ASP A 7 10.20 -13.61 119.08
N ASP A 8 11.48 -13.78 118.70
CA ASP A 8 12.13 -14.35 117.48
C ASP A 8 11.84 -14.00 115.97
N LYS A 9 12.95 -14.10 115.18
CA LYS A 9 13.18 -14.34 113.72
C LYS A 9 13.09 -13.23 112.64
N THR A 10 14.28 -12.87 112.15
CA THR A 10 14.63 -12.38 110.78
C THR A 10 15.01 -13.57 109.83
N PRO A 11 15.31 -13.40 108.52
CA PRO A 11 14.94 -12.38 107.50
C PRO A 11 14.53 -13.02 106.13
N LEU A 12 14.54 -12.19 105.05
CA LEU A 12 14.53 -12.46 103.58
C LEU A 12 13.14 -12.29 102.91
N GLU A 13 12.90 -11.25 102.09
CA GLU A 13 13.44 -10.91 100.74
C GLU A 13 12.57 -11.48 99.61
N GLU A 14 11.78 -10.63 98.94
CA GLU A 14 11.17 -10.93 97.65
C GLU A 14 11.32 -9.76 96.66
N ALA A 15 12.01 -10.03 95.54
CA ALA A 15 11.99 -9.18 94.36
C ALA A 15 10.87 -9.62 93.38
N PRO A 16 10.12 -8.71 92.74
CA PRO A 16 8.95 -9.07 91.96
C PRO A 16 9.29 -9.65 90.57
N LYS A 17 8.99 -10.94 90.37
CA LYS A 17 9.11 -11.62 89.06
C LYS A 17 7.99 -11.18 88.10
N LYS A 18 8.28 -10.31 87.12
CA LYS A 18 7.40 -10.08 85.96
C LYS A 18 7.45 -11.27 84.99
N LYS A 19 6.28 -11.71 84.51
CA LYS A 19 6.13 -12.91 83.64
C LYS A 19 6.58 -12.62 82.20
N PRO A 20 7.26 -13.56 81.50
CA PRO A 20 7.81 -13.35 80.15
C PRO A 20 6.74 -13.18 79.06
N THR A 21 5.48 -13.53 79.33
CA THR A 21 4.35 -13.33 78.39
C THR A 21 4.18 -11.87 77.97
N MET A 22 4.49 -10.89 78.82
CA MET A 22 4.40 -9.47 78.45
C MET A 22 5.42 -9.07 77.38
N LEU A 23 6.62 -9.68 77.39
CA LEU A 23 7.65 -9.47 76.37
C LEU A 23 7.28 -10.14 75.04
N ILE A 24 6.71 -11.34 75.09
CA ILE A 24 6.25 -12.06 73.89
C ILE A 24 5.12 -11.29 73.20
N ILE A 25 4.15 -10.77 73.96
CA ILE A 25 3.07 -9.92 73.44
C ILE A 25 3.64 -8.64 72.81
N ALA A 26 4.59 -7.96 73.46
CA ALA A 26 5.23 -6.77 72.91
C ALA A 26 6.01 -7.06 71.61
N PHE A 27 6.71 -8.20 71.52
CA PHE A 27 7.38 -8.64 70.29
C PHE A 27 6.38 -8.92 69.16
N PHE A 28 5.27 -9.61 69.44
CA PHE A 28 4.21 -9.86 68.46
C PHE A 28 3.57 -8.56 67.97
N LEU A 29 3.27 -7.62 68.87
CA LEU A 29 2.72 -6.30 68.52
C LEU A 29 3.69 -5.50 67.64
N CYS A 30 4.98 -5.49 67.98
CA CYS A 30 6.02 -4.84 67.20
C CYS A 30 6.20 -5.48 65.82
N PHE A 31 6.12 -6.82 65.73
CA PHE A 31 6.19 -7.56 64.46
C PHE A 31 4.98 -7.24 63.55
N ILE A 32 3.76 -7.25 64.10
CA ILE A 32 2.53 -6.86 63.36
C ILE A 32 2.64 -5.41 62.86
N PHE A 33 3.11 -4.47 63.69
CA PHE A 33 3.31 -3.08 63.28
C PHE A 33 4.41 -2.93 62.21
N SER A 34 5.53 -3.64 62.34
CA SER A 34 6.65 -3.58 61.39
C SER A 34 6.25 -4.14 60.02
N VAL A 35 5.61 -5.31 59.99
CA VAL A 35 5.14 -5.94 58.75
C VAL A 35 4.01 -5.10 58.14
N GLY A 36 3.05 -4.64 58.95
CA GLY A 36 1.92 -3.82 58.50
C GLY A 36 2.33 -2.43 57.97
N ALA A 37 3.31 -1.78 58.60
CA ALA A 37 3.87 -0.53 58.09
C ALA A 37 4.63 -0.74 56.77
N SER A 38 5.45 -1.80 56.68
CA SER A 38 6.21 -2.12 55.46
C SER A 38 5.29 -2.46 54.28
N SER A 39 4.32 -3.36 54.48
CA SER A 39 3.37 -3.74 53.43
C SER A 39 2.38 -2.61 53.11
N GLY A 40 1.96 -1.82 54.10
CA GLY A 40 1.10 -0.63 53.89
C GLY A 40 1.78 0.46 53.06
N VAL A 41 3.06 0.79 53.34
CA VAL A 41 3.85 1.73 52.53
C VAL A 41 4.08 1.18 51.13
N THR A 42 4.37 -0.12 50.99
CA THR A 42 4.51 -0.76 49.67
C THR A 42 3.20 -0.68 48.86
N TYR A 43 2.06 -0.95 49.48
CA TYR A 43 0.74 -0.89 48.84
C TYR A 43 0.36 0.54 48.44
N PHE A 44 0.66 1.53 49.29
CA PHE A 44 0.43 2.95 49.01
C PHE A 44 1.33 3.50 47.88
N LEU A 45 2.58 3.02 47.78
CA LEU A 45 3.49 3.40 46.69
C LEU A 45 3.24 2.66 45.37
N LEU A 46 2.61 1.47 45.42
CA LEU A 46 2.15 0.74 44.22
C LEU A 46 0.72 1.09 43.81
N GLN A 47 0.02 1.94 44.57
CA GLN A 47 -1.30 2.38 44.19
C GLN A 47 -1.18 3.29 42.95
N PRO A 48 -1.71 2.89 41.78
CA PRO A 48 -1.52 3.64 40.55
C PRO A 48 -2.10 5.04 40.71
N SER A 49 -1.32 6.06 40.37
CA SER A 49 -1.79 7.44 40.37
C SER A 49 -2.74 7.68 39.19
N GLU A 50 -3.56 8.73 39.26
CA GLU A 50 -4.35 9.14 38.09
C GLU A 50 -3.46 9.53 36.90
N GLU A 51 -2.23 9.98 37.14
CA GLU A 51 -1.22 10.24 36.08
C GLU A 51 -0.75 8.94 35.41
N ASP A 52 -0.51 7.86 36.17
CA ASP A 52 -0.16 6.54 35.60
C ASP A 52 -1.30 5.99 34.72
N SER A 53 -2.55 6.16 35.16
CA SER A 53 -3.74 5.79 34.39
C SER A 53 -3.82 6.57 33.08
N GLN A 54 -3.70 7.91 33.12
CA GLN A 54 -3.75 8.75 31.93
C GLN A 54 -2.54 8.54 30.99
N PHE A 55 -1.38 8.18 31.53
CA PHE A 55 -0.20 7.83 30.74
C PHE A 55 -0.37 6.49 30.02
N ALA A 56 -0.89 5.47 30.71
CA ALA A 56 -1.23 4.18 30.11
C ALA A 56 -2.32 4.30 29.02
N GLU A 57 -3.34 5.14 29.26
CA GLU A 57 -4.38 5.44 28.27
C GLU A 57 -3.79 6.13 27.04
N LYS A 58 -2.95 7.17 27.21
CA LYS A 58 -2.24 7.83 26.09
C LYS A 58 -1.33 6.89 25.29
N ILE A 59 -0.59 5.98 25.95
CA ILE A 59 0.24 5.00 25.25
C ILE A 59 -0.63 4.03 24.44
N THR A 60 -1.77 3.61 25.00
CA THR A 60 -2.71 2.71 24.32
C THR A 60 -3.37 3.41 23.13
N GLU A 61 -3.76 4.68 23.29
CA GLU A 61 -4.28 5.52 22.21
C GLU A 61 -3.23 5.70 21.10
N GLN A 62 -2.00 6.12 21.43
CA GLN A 62 -0.90 6.27 20.47
C GLN A 62 -0.55 4.96 19.75
N SER A 63 -0.56 3.83 20.45
CA SER A 63 -0.37 2.51 19.85
C SER A 63 -1.47 2.17 18.85
N SER A 64 -2.74 2.47 19.19
CA SER A 64 -3.86 2.30 18.27
C SER A 64 -3.77 3.22 17.04
N GLN A 65 -3.33 4.47 17.22
CA GLN A 65 -3.10 5.42 16.12
C GLN A 65 -1.98 4.95 15.19
N LEU A 66 -0.86 4.44 15.74
CA LEU A 66 0.23 3.83 14.96
C LEU A 66 -0.25 2.63 14.14
N SER A 67 -1.00 1.72 14.75
CA SER A 67 -1.56 0.56 14.04
C SER A 67 -2.53 0.96 12.92
N ASN A 68 -3.39 1.97 13.16
CA ASN A 68 -4.27 2.52 12.14
C ASN A 68 -3.51 3.19 10.98
N VAL A 69 -2.40 3.89 11.27
CA VAL A 69 -1.52 4.49 10.25
C VAL A 69 -0.83 3.40 9.43
N GLU A 70 -0.26 2.38 10.06
CA GLU A 70 0.38 1.24 9.38
C GLU A 70 -0.60 0.49 8.46
N GLN A 71 -1.81 0.20 8.96
CA GLN A 71 -2.89 -0.39 8.17
C GLN A 71 -3.29 0.51 6.98
N THR A 72 -3.39 1.82 7.20
CA THR A 72 -3.72 2.79 6.13
C THR A 72 -2.62 2.83 5.07
N LEU A 73 -1.35 2.79 5.48
CA LEU A 73 -0.20 2.81 4.58
C LEU A 73 -0.15 1.52 3.73
N SER A 74 -0.39 0.36 4.33
CA SER A 74 -0.53 -0.92 3.62
C SER A 74 -1.70 -0.89 2.61
N GLN A 75 -2.86 -0.34 2.99
CA GLN A 75 -3.98 -0.16 2.07
C GLN A 75 -3.70 0.83 0.94
N GLN A 76 -2.87 1.86 1.17
CA GLN A 76 -2.45 2.81 0.15
C GLN A 76 -1.45 2.18 -0.82
N ASP A 77 -0.46 1.44 -0.34
CA ASP A 77 0.50 0.70 -1.19
C ASP A 77 -0.22 -0.32 -2.10
N ALA A 78 -1.19 -1.06 -1.57
CA ALA A 78 -2.04 -1.96 -2.36
C ALA A 78 -2.85 -1.21 -3.44
N LYS A 79 -3.38 -0.03 -3.13
CA LYS A 79 -4.10 0.82 -4.10
C LYS A 79 -3.16 1.39 -5.17
N ILE A 80 -1.95 1.83 -4.79
CA ILE A 80 -0.94 2.34 -5.72
C ILE A 80 -0.57 1.26 -6.73
N LYS A 81 -0.24 0.04 -6.27
CA LYS A 81 0.07 -1.11 -7.14
C LYS A 81 -1.08 -1.45 -8.09
N ALA A 82 -2.32 -1.45 -7.59
CA ALA A 82 -3.49 -1.68 -8.44
C ALA A 82 -3.70 -0.57 -9.49
N ILE A 83 -3.39 0.69 -9.16
CA ILE A 83 -3.44 1.82 -10.10
C ILE A 83 -2.31 1.70 -11.15
N GLU A 84 -1.10 1.31 -10.74
CA GLU A 84 0.03 1.08 -11.65
C GLU A 84 -0.28 -0.03 -12.67
N GLU A 85 -0.80 -1.17 -12.21
CA GLU A 85 -1.22 -2.28 -13.07
C GLU A 85 -2.33 -1.85 -14.06
N GLN A 86 -3.36 -1.15 -13.58
CA GLN A 86 -4.41 -0.58 -14.44
C GLN A 86 -3.86 0.44 -15.43
N ASN A 87 -2.86 1.24 -15.06
CA ASN A 87 -2.25 2.24 -15.92
C ASN A 87 -1.47 1.59 -17.07
N ASP A 88 -0.72 0.51 -16.79
CA ASP A 88 0.01 -0.23 -17.82
C ASP A 88 -0.92 -1.01 -18.75
N VAL A 89 -2.00 -1.59 -18.23
CA VAL A 89 -3.08 -2.17 -19.04
C VAL A 89 -3.74 -1.11 -19.93
N LEU A 90 -4.01 0.10 -19.41
CA LEU A 90 -4.58 1.19 -20.20
C LEU A 90 -3.62 1.70 -21.28
N LYS A 91 -2.32 1.86 -20.97
CA LYS A 91 -1.28 2.19 -21.96
C LYS A 91 -1.22 1.13 -23.07
N LEU A 92 -1.33 -0.15 -22.71
CA LEU A 92 -1.33 -1.26 -23.67
C LEU A 92 -2.53 -1.16 -24.61
N TYR A 93 -3.76 -1.02 -24.07
CA TYR A 93 -4.97 -0.83 -24.88
C TYR A 93 -4.93 0.44 -25.74
N LEU A 94 -4.43 1.56 -25.23
CA LEU A 94 -4.29 2.79 -26.02
C LEU A 94 -3.32 2.62 -27.19
N ARG A 95 -2.16 1.97 -26.96
CA ARG A 95 -1.19 1.67 -28.03
C ARG A 95 -1.79 0.74 -29.08
N HIS A 96 -2.49 -0.32 -28.67
CA HIS A 96 -3.14 -1.25 -29.60
C HIS A 96 -4.28 -0.62 -30.39
N SER A 97 -5.22 0.04 -29.70
CA SER A 97 -6.41 0.63 -30.32
C SER A 97 -6.04 1.76 -31.28
N SER A 98 -5.26 2.75 -30.83
CA SER A 98 -4.92 3.91 -31.67
C SER A 98 -4.02 3.56 -32.85
N ALA A 99 -2.99 2.72 -32.65
CA ALA A 99 -2.09 2.33 -33.72
C ALA A 99 -2.78 1.42 -34.75
N THR A 100 -3.62 0.47 -34.31
CA THR A 100 -4.37 -0.41 -35.22
C THR A 100 -5.46 0.35 -35.98
N ALA A 101 -6.17 1.27 -35.31
CA ALA A 101 -7.12 2.15 -36.00
C ALA A 101 -6.41 3.02 -37.06
N LEU A 102 -5.26 3.61 -36.74
CA LEU A 102 -4.47 4.39 -37.69
C LEU A 102 -3.95 3.53 -38.85
N LYS A 103 -3.46 2.31 -38.59
CA LYS A 103 -3.05 1.34 -39.62
C LYS A 103 -4.18 1.09 -40.61
N ASN A 104 -5.38 0.80 -40.11
CA ASN A 104 -6.54 0.51 -40.95
C ASN A 104 -6.95 1.74 -41.79
N ILE A 105 -6.96 2.94 -41.20
CA ILE A 105 -7.21 4.19 -41.94
C ILE A 105 -6.19 4.39 -43.06
N LEU A 106 -4.91 4.09 -42.84
CA LEU A 106 -3.87 4.22 -43.86
C LEU A 106 -4.01 3.16 -44.96
N VAL A 107 -4.41 1.93 -44.63
CA VAL A 107 -4.72 0.87 -45.62
C VAL A 107 -5.91 1.30 -46.49
N ASP A 108 -7.00 1.79 -45.89
CA ASP A 108 -8.17 2.28 -46.61
C ASP A 108 -7.82 3.48 -47.52
N GLN A 109 -6.91 4.35 -47.09
CA GLN A 109 -6.39 5.46 -47.90
C GLN A 109 -5.59 4.98 -49.12
N GLU A 110 -4.67 4.02 -48.96
CA GLU A 110 -3.95 3.46 -50.11
C GLU A 110 -4.92 2.75 -51.07
N GLN A 111 -5.89 1.97 -50.58
CA GLN A 111 -6.91 1.34 -51.43
C GLN A 111 -7.73 2.36 -52.23
N ASN A 112 -8.10 3.48 -51.61
CA ASN A 112 -8.77 4.59 -52.30
C ASN A 112 -7.87 5.24 -53.37
N ILE A 113 -6.60 5.51 -53.04
CA ILE A 113 -5.59 6.01 -54.00
C ILE A 113 -5.46 5.06 -55.19
N GLN A 114 -5.37 3.74 -54.98
CA GLN A 114 -5.31 2.75 -56.05
C GLN A 114 -6.57 2.77 -56.93
N ALA A 115 -7.76 2.89 -56.33
CA ALA A 115 -9.02 2.98 -57.08
C ALA A 115 -9.07 4.25 -57.95
N TYR A 116 -8.69 5.39 -57.38
CA TYR A 116 -8.57 6.66 -58.11
C TYR A 116 -7.56 6.59 -59.26
N LEU A 117 -6.37 6.03 -59.02
CA LEU A 117 -5.33 5.88 -60.05
C LEU A 117 -5.80 4.97 -61.20
N LYS A 118 -6.52 3.87 -60.90
CA LYS A 118 -7.12 3.00 -61.93
C LYS A 118 -8.16 3.73 -62.78
N VAL A 119 -9.02 4.54 -62.16
CA VAL A 119 -10.01 5.37 -62.88
C VAL A 119 -9.32 6.43 -63.74
N MET A 120 -8.34 7.15 -63.19
CA MET A 120 -7.55 8.14 -63.91
C MET A 120 -6.84 7.52 -65.12
N LYS A 121 -6.24 6.33 -64.94
CA LYS A 121 -5.57 5.60 -66.02
C LYS A 121 -6.51 5.24 -67.17
N SER A 122 -7.74 4.81 -66.88
CA SER A 122 -8.74 4.57 -67.93
C SER A 122 -9.17 5.87 -68.59
N ALA A 123 -9.57 6.89 -67.82
CA ALA A 123 -10.03 8.18 -68.36
C ALA A 123 -8.98 8.82 -69.28
N MET A 124 -7.70 8.72 -68.92
CA MET A 124 -6.57 9.17 -69.71
C MET A 124 -6.40 8.38 -71.02
N ARG A 125 -6.51 7.05 -70.96
CA ARG A 125 -6.48 6.16 -72.13
C ARG A 125 -7.66 6.43 -73.07
N ASP A 126 -8.85 6.62 -72.52
CA ASP A 126 -10.06 6.89 -73.29
C ASP A 126 -9.97 8.28 -73.95
N LEU A 127 -9.45 9.29 -73.24
CA LEU A 127 -9.15 10.61 -73.81
C LEU A 127 -8.11 10.55 -74.94
N SER A 128 -7.08 9.70 -74.82
CA SER A 128 -6.02 9.64 -75.83
C SER A 128 -6.51 9.08 -77.18
N THR A 129 -7.51 8.18 -77.15
CA THR A 129 -8.15 7.69 -78.39
C THR A 129 -8.90 8.78 -79.17
N LEU A 130 -9.27 9.89 -78.54
CA LEU A 130 -10.02 10.99 -79.17
C LEU A 130 -9.15 11.94 -79.99
N SER A 131 -7.81 11.87 -79.89
CA SER A 131 -6.91 12.77 -80.60
C SER A 131 -5.57 12.10 -80.93
N PRO A 132 -5.28 11.78 -82.21
CA PRO A 132 -4.06 11.04 -82.59
C PRO A 132 -2.73 11.69 -82.17
N ARG A 133 -2.73 13.00 -81.88
CA ARG A 133 -1.55 13.75 -81.38
C ARG A 133 -1.36 13.60 -79.86
N THR A 134 -2.07 12.67 -79.21
CA THR A 134 -2.06 12.51 -77.75
C THR A 134 -1.46 11.21 -77.24
N THR A 135 -1.03 10.32 -78.14
CA THR A 135 -0.39 9.04 -77.79
C THR A 135 0.87 9.23 -76.94
N ASP A 136 1.80 10.09 -77.38
CA ASP A 136 3.12 10.22 -76.74
C ASP A 136 3.04 10.68 -75.27
N TRP A 137 2.19 11.67 -74.94
CA TRP A 137 2.00 12.06 -73.54
C TRP A 137 1.11 11.06 -72.79
N ASN A 138 0.13 10.43 -73.44
CA ASN A 138 -0.60 9.34 -72.82
C ASN A 138 0.34 8.26 -72.32
N ASP A 139 1.27 7.77 -73.14
CA ASP A 139 2.13 6.66 -72.77
C ASP A 139 3.05 7.01 -71.58
N GLU A 140 3.56 8.24 -71.52
CA GLU A 140 4.28 8.76 -70.34
C GLU A 140 3.39 8.81 -69.10
N TYR A 141 2.19 9.38 -69.19
CA TYR A 141 1.25 9.45 -68.05
C TYR A 141 0.76 8.07 -67.61
N GLN A 142 0.56 7.11 -68.51
CA GLN A 142 0.22 5.72 -68.19
C GLN A 142 1.35 5.08 -67.38
N TYR A 143 2.60 5.29 -67.78
CA TYR A 143 3.78 4.81 -67.05
C TYR A 143 3.89 5.43 -65.65
N GLN A 144 3.72 6.76 -65.52
CA GLN A 144 3.74 7.43 -64.20
C GLN A 144 2.60 6.97 -63.28
N LEU A 145 1.40 6.74 -63.84
CA LEU A 145 0.26 6.19 -63.09
C LEU A 145 0.51 4.74 -62.64
N ASP A 146 1.19 3.92 -63.45
CA ASP A 146 1.59 2.55 -63.07
C ASP A 146 2.67 2.54 -61.98
N LEU A 147 3.66 3.43 -62.05
CA LEU A 147 4.64 3.61 -60.97
C LEU A 147 3.95 4.04 -59.66
N ALA A 148 3.03 5.00 -59.72
CA ALA A 148 2.27 5.46 -58.56
C ALA A 148 1.38 4.34 -57.97
N LEU A 149 0.72 3.55 -58.83
CA LEU A 149 -0.11 2.43 -58.43
C LEU A 149 0.71 1.31 -57.77
N LYS A 150 1.87 0.97 -58.36
CA LYS A 150 2.82 0.00 -57.79
C LYS A 150 3.32 0.46 -56.41
N GLY A 151 3.73 1.71 -56.28
CA GLY A 151 4.18 2.26 -55.00
C GLY A 151 3.07 2.32 -53.94
N SER A 152 1.81 2.47 -54.35
CA SER A 152 0.65 2.41 -53.44
C SER A 152 0.36 0.99 -52.95
N LEU A 153 0.45 -0.02 -53.85
CA LEU A 153 0.37 -1.44 -53.47
C LEU A 153 1.50 -1.83 -52.51
N GLU A 154 2.73 -1.43 -52.79
CA GLU A 154 3.88 -1.67 -51.91
C GLU A 154 3.70 -1.04 -50.52
N ARG A 155 3.13 0.17 -50.43
CA ARG A 155 2.79 0.79 -49.14
C ARG A 155 1.64 0.06 -48.43
N GLU A 156 0.62 -0.38 -49.13
CA GLU A 156 -0.48 -1.15 -48.55
C GLU A 156 0.02 -2.48 -47.94
N ASP A 157 0.92 -3.18 -48.63
CA ASP A 157 1.51 -4.43 -48.13
C ASP A 157 2.44 -4.19 -46.93
N LEU A 158 3.24 -3.12 -46.94
CA LEU A 158 4.02 -2.71 -45.77
C LEU A 158 3.13 -2.34 -44.57
N LEU A 159 1.98 -1.69 -44.81
CA LEU A 159 0.99 -1.38 -43.78
C LEU A 159 0.31 -2.64 -43.23
N LYS A 160 0.02 -3.65 -44.06
CA LYS A 160 -0.49 -4.95 -43.60
C LYS A 160 0.52 -5.73 -42.74
N LEU A 161 1.81 -5.60 -43.05
CA LEU A 161 2.90 -6.24 -42.29
C LEU A 161 3.20 -5.55 -40.95
N LEU A 162 2.74 -4.31 -40.74
CA LEU A 162 2.97 -3.55 -39.51
C LEU A 162 2.19 -4.13 -38.33
N LYS A 163 2.92 -4.75 -37.40
CA LYS A 163 2.38 -5.24 -36.12
C LYS A 163 2.09 -4.08 -35.17
N THR A 164 0.83 -3.65 -35.12
CA THR A 164 0.32 -2.66 -34.15
C THR A 164 -0.06 -3.26 -32.80
N GLY A 165 0.31 -4.53 -32.58
CA GLY A 165 0.01 -5.28 -31.37
C GLY A 165 -1.43 -5.78 -31.33
N GLU A 166 -1.98 -6.15 -32.48
CA GLU A 166 -3.03 -7.17 -32.52
C GLU A 166 -2.60 -8.35 -31.62
N PRO A 167 -3.52 -8.96 -30.84
CA PRO A 167 -3.19 -10.15 -30.09
C PRO A 167 -2.58 -11.16 -31.06
N ASN A 168 -1.39 -11.70 -30.76
CA ASN A 168 -0.88 -12.83 -31.55
C ASN A 168 -1.93 -13.94 -31.41
N GLU A 169 -2.71 -14.18 -32.48
CA GLU A 169 -3.59 -15.34 -32.50
C GLU A 169 -2.71 -16.57 -32.31
N LYS A 170 -2.95 -17.26 -31.20
CA LYS A 170 -2.19 -18.44 -30.84
C LYS A 170 -2.64 -19.57 -31.77
N ASN A 171 -1.84 -19.81 -32.80
CA ASN A 171 -1.74 -21.12 -33.43
C ASN A 171 -1.35 -22.18 -32.40
#